data_AF-A0A351MPC6-F1
#
_entry.id   AF-A0A351MPC6-F1
#
_cell.length_a   1.000
_cell.length_b   1.000
_cell.length_c   1.000
_cell.angle_alpha   90.00
_cell.angle_beta   90.00
_cell.angle_gamma   90.00
#
_symmetry.space_group_name_H-M   'P 1'
#
loop_
_entity.id
_entity.type
_entity.pdbx_description
1 polymer ?
#
loop_
_entity_poly.entity_id
_entity_poly.type
_entity_poly.pdbx_seq_one_letter_code
_entity_poly.pdbx_strand_id
1 'polypeptide(L)'
;RLDFVRRAHTAALNARLMPIIGRLFDAATEVLASVGVQAPLYIVRGDGSLLAVDAARQRPIETILSGPAASVVGARYLTGLDDLAVIDIGGTTTDVALVEGGQTAVGDEGAVVGSWRTSVTAAEIMTSGLGGDSVVALLDGGARLAIG
;
A
#
# COMPACT_ATOMS: atom_id res chain seq x y z
N ARG A 1 -23.68 5.16 11.29
CA ARG A 1 -23.52 4.31 12.50
C ARG A 1 -22.02 4.30 12.83
N LEU A 2 -21.60 4.71 14.03
CA LEU A 2 -20.17 4.72 14.40
C LEU A 2 -19.71 3.27 14.61
N ASP A 3 -19.08 2.67 13.60
CA ASP A 3 -18.59 1.29 13.63
C ASP A 3 -17.42 1.14 14.62
N PHE A 4 -17.74 0.70 15.85
CA PHE A 4 -16.77 0.64 16.94
C PHE A 4 -15.68 -0.42 16.71
N VAL A 5 -16.02 -1.54 16.05
CA VAL A 5 -15.09 -2.65 15.78
C VAL A 5 -14.03 -2.17 14.80
N ARG A 6 -14.46 -1.56 13.70
CA ARG A 6 -13.57 -0.98 12.68
C ARG A 6 -12.63 0.06 13.28
N ARG A 7 -13.13 0.93 14.16
CA ARG A 7 -12.30 1.91 14.88
C ARG A 7 -11.29 1.26 15.83
N ALA A 8 -11.71 0.23 16.57
CA ALA A 8 -10.82 -0.50 17.48
C ALA A 8 -9.69 -1.21 16.72
N HIS A 9 -10.00 -1.86 15.60
CA HIS A 9 -9.00 -2.46 14.71
C HIS A 9 -8.00 -1.43 14.19
N THR A 10 -8.51 -0.30 13.68
CA THR A 10 -7.67 0.79 13.16
C THR A 10 -6.74 1.33 14.23
N ALA A 11 -7.25 1.62 15.42
CA ALA A 11 -6.45 2.15 16.53
C ALA A 11 -5.37 1.15 16.97
N ALA A 12 -5.73 -0.13 17.11
CA ALA A 12 -4.79 -1.18 17.51
C ALA A 12 -3.67 -1.39 16.48
N LEU A 13 -4.01 -1.46 15.18
CA LEU A 13 -3.04 -1.60 14.11
C LEU A 13 -2.15 -0.36 13.99
N ASN A 14 -2.72 0.84 14.08
CA ASN A 14 -1.95 2.08 14.07
C ASN A 14 -0.91 2.13 15.18
N ALA A 15 -1.32 1.84 16.43
CA ALA A 15 -0.43 1.83 17.57
C ALA A 15 0.71 0.80 17.42
N ARG A 16 0.45 -0.36 16.82
CA ARG A 16 1.48 -1.36 16.51
C ARG A 16 2.49 -0.87 15.47
N LEU A 17 2.05 -0.10 14.48
CA LEU A 17 2.90 0.42 13.41
C LEU A 17 3.77 1.61 13.85
N MET A 18 3.28 2.46 14.77
CA MET A 18 3.99 3.66 15.24
C MET A 18 5.48 3.46 15.53
N PRO A 19 5.92 2.49 16.36
CA PRO A 19 7.35 2.34 16.65
C PRO A 19 8.17 1.83 15.46
N ILE A 20 7.57 1.06 14.55
CA ILE A 20 8.27 0.47 13.39
C ILE A 20 8.44 1.53 12.31
N ILE A 21 7.35 2.17 11.93
CA ILE A 21 7.33 3.20 10.89
C ILE A 21 8.04 4.47 11.37
N GLY A 22 7.96 4.82 12.66
CA GLY A 22 8.72 5.91 13.23
C GLY A 22 10.23 5.77 13.00
N ARG A 23 10.80 4.58 13.24
CA ARG A 23 12.22 4.31 12.97
C ARG A 23 12.56 4.39 11.47
N LEU A 24 11.66 3.95 10.60
CA LEU A 24 11.85 4.08 9.15
C LEU A 24 11.93 5.56 8.74
N PHE A 25 11.04 6.40 9.28
CA PHE A 25 11.03 7.83 9.00
C PHE A 25 12.26 8.55 9.57
N ASP A 26 12.73 8.16 10.75
CA ASP A 26 13.97 8.68 11.32
C ASP A 26 15.17 8.34 10.42
N ALA A 27 15.31 7.07 10.06
CA ALA A 27 16.38 6.62 9.16
C ALA A 27 16.33 7.33 7.80
N ALA A 28 15.14 7.48 7.20
CA ALA A 28 14.99 8.20 5.94
C ALA A 28 15.39 9.68 6.07
N THR A 29 14.98 10.33 7.16
CA THR A 29 15.31 11.74 7.43
C THR A 29 16.81 11.93 7.63
N GLU A 30 17.46 11.04 8.40
CA GLU A 30 18.90 11.06 8.63
C GLU A 30 19.69 10.87 7.33
N VAL A 31 19.29 9.91 6.50
CA VAL A 31 19.93 9.66 5.20
C VAL A 31 19.80 10.89 4.31
N LEU A 32 18.61 11.46 4.17
CA LEU A 32 18.37 12.66 3.37
C LEU A 32 19.21 13.85 3.85
N ALA A 33 19.28 14.07 5.16
CA ALA A 33 20.11 15.11 5.75
C ALA A 33 21.61 14.87 5.48
N SER A 34 22.08 13.62 5.57
CA SER A 34 23.49 13.27 5.34
C SER A 34 23.97 13.57 3.91
N VAL A 35 23.06 13.53 2.93
CA VAL A 35 23.35 13.87 1.53
C VAL A 35 22.99 15.32 1.16
N GLY A 36 22.63 16.14 2.16
CA GLY A 36 22.37 17.56 1.99
C GLY A 36 20.98 17.91 1.44
N VAL A 37 20.01 16.98 1.46
CA VAL A 37 18.63 17.26 1.04
C VAL A 37 17.92 18.03 2.15
N GLN A 38 17.52 19.28 1.85
CA GLN A 38 16.80 20.17 2.76
C GLN A 38 15.28 20.21 2.50
N ALA A 39 14.79 19.41 1.55
CA ALA A 39 13.38 19.37 1.18
C ALA A 39 12.55 18.62 2.25
N PRO A 40 11.27 19.01 2.45
CA PRO A 40 10.39 18.30 3.36
C PRO A 40 10.11 16.88 2.88
N LEU A 41 10.08 15.93 3.82
CA LEU A 41 9.75 14.53 3.54
C LEU A 41 8.24 14.31 3.55
N TYR A 42 7.72 13.79 2.45
CA TYR A 42 6.33 13.37 2.27
C TYR A 42 6.25 11.87 2.02
N ILE A 43 5.15 11.26 2.49
CA ILE A 43 4.85 9.84 2.40
C ILE A 43 3.59 9.67 1.55
N VAL A 44 3.61 8.71 0.64
CA VAL A 44 2.42 8.34 -0.15
C VAL A 44 1.44 7.58 0.75
N ARG A 45 0.15 7.93 0.67
CA ARG A 45 -0.95 7.23 1.34
C ARG A 45 -1.52 6.15 0.42
N GLY A 46 -2.28 5.23 0.99
CA GLY A 46 -2.95 4.17 0.23
C GLY A 46 -3.96 4.66 -0.83
N ASP A 47 -4.34 5.93 -0.81
CA ASP A 47 -5.19 6.58 -1.82
C ASP A 47 -4.39 7.39 -2.87
N GLY A 48 -3.05 7.30 -2.84
CA GLY A 48 -2.16 8.02 -3.76
C GLY A 48 -1.88 9.48 -3.37
N SER A 49 -2.53 10.01 -2.34
CA SER A 49 -2.26 11.36 -1.84
C SER A 49 -0.97 11.42 -1.00
N LEU A 50 -0.44 12.62 -0.79
CA LEU A 50 0.78 12.83 0.00
C LEU A 50 0.48 13.29 1.42
N LEU A 51 1.25 12.78 2.38
CA LEU A 51 1.19 13.13 3.80
C LEU A 51 2.56 13.57 4.28
N ALA A 52 2.65 14.72 4.93
CA ALA A 52 3.89 15.14 5.57
C ALA A 52 4.32 14.10 6.62
N VAL A 53 5.63 13.83 6.73
CA VAL A 53 6.16 12.78 7.63
C VAL A 53 5.69 12.95 9.08
N ASP A 54 5.60 14.18 9.58
CA ASP A 54 5.15 14.47 10.95
C ASP A 54 3.68 14.08 11.19
N ALA A 55 2.83 14.26 10.18
CA ALA A 55 1.45 13.79 10.25
C ALA A 55 1.37 12.26 10.10
N ALA A 56 2.20 11.69 9.22
CA ALA A 56 2.29 10.24 9.03
C ALA A 56 2.77 9.52 10.31
N ARG A 57 3.60 10.16 11.14
CA ARG A 57 4.04 9.61 12.45
C ARG A 57 2.89 9.37 13.42
N GLN A 58 1.85 10.20 13.36
CA GLN A 58 0.69 10.06 14.25
C GLN A 58 -0.27 8.97 13.76
N ARG A 59 -0.36 8.79 12.44
CA ARG A 59 -1.28 7.86 11.79
C ARG A 59 -0.60 7.01 10.72
N PRO A 60 0.44 6.23 11.05
CA PRO A 60 1.17 5.41 10.08
C PRO A 60 0.29 4.35 9.42
N ILE A 61 -0.86 3.99 10.01
CA ILE A 61 -1.82 3.09 9.37
C ILE A 61 -2.37 3.66 8.04
N GLU A 62 -2.30 4.97 7.80
CA GLU A 62 -2.73 5.58 6.54
C GLU A 62 -1.74 5.35 5.38
N THR A 63 -0.56 4.80 5.66
CA THR A 63 0.48 4.51 4.64
C THR A 63 0.41 3.07 4.13
N ILE A 64 -0.53 2.25 4.63
CA ILE A 64 -0.78 0.92 4.08
C ILE A 64 -1.22 1.03 2.62
N LEU A 65 -0.82 0.06 1.80
CA LEU A 65 -1.13 0.00 0.36
C LEU A 65 -0.59 1.20 -0.45
N SER A 66 0.37 1.95 0.10
CA SER A 66 0.97 3.12 -0.58
C SER A 66 1.79 2.77 -1.82
N GLY A 67 2.38 1.57 -1.88
CA GLY A 67 3.14 1.08 -3.04
C GLY A 67 2.28 1.01 -4.30
N PRO A 68 1.23 0.16 -4.33
CA PRO A 68 0.38 0.05 -5.51
C PRO A 68 -0.33 1.37 -5.85
N ALA A 69 -0.70 2.17 -4.84
CA ALA A 69 -1.25 3.51 -5.08
C ALA A 69 -0.26 4.43 -5.79
N ALA A 70 1.03 4.39 -5.43
CA ALA A 70 2.08 5.12 -6.13
C ALA A 70 2.25 4.61 -7.58
N SER A 71 2.20 3.29 -7.79
CA SER A 71 2.27 2.67 -9.13
C SER A 71 1.12 3.15 -10.03
N VAL A 72 -0.09 3.26 -9.49
CA VAL A 72 -1.25 3.83 -10.19
C VAL A 72 -1.03 5.29 -10.60
N VAL A 73 -0.64 6.14 -9.63
CA VAL A 73 -0.40 7.56 -9.88
C VAL A 73 0.70 7.74 -10.95
N GLY A 74 1.78 6.96 -10.84
CA GLY A 74 2.89 6.98 -11.79
C GLY A 74 2.48 6.50 -13.18
N ALA A 75 1.76 5.37 -13.29
CA ALA A 75 1.30 4.83 -14.56
C ALA A 75 0.39 5.80 -15.30
N ARG A 76 -0.58 6.40 -14.60
CA ARG A 76 -1.44 7.45 -15.18
C ARG A 76 -0.63 8.64 -15.67
N TYR A 77 0.30 9.15 -14.85
CA TYR A 77 1.14 10.28 -15.23
C TYR A 77 1.99 9.99 -16.48
N LEU A 78 2.60 8.80 -16.56
CA LEU A 78 3.50 8.42 -17.65
C LEU A 78 2.77 8.11 -18.95
N THR A 79 1.58 7.49 -18.87
CA THR A 79 0.81 7.07 -20.05
C THR A 79 -0.10 8.17 -20.56
N GLY A 80 -0.54 9.09 -19.69
CA GLY A 80 -1.56 10.09 -20.00
C GLY A 80 -2.96 9.48 -20.24
N LEU A 81 -3.16 8.21 -19.93
CA LEU A 81 -4.44 7.52 -20.07
C LEU A 81 -5.28 7.73 -18.81
N ASP A 82 -6.58 7.95 -19.02
CA ASP A 82 -7.55 8.03 -17.92
C ASP A 82 -8.25 6.70 -17.66
N ASP A 83 -8.23 5.77 -18.62
CA ASP A 83 -8.77 4.41 -18.46
C ASP A 83 -7.65 3.39 -18.67
N LEU A 84 -7.24 2.69 -17.61
CA LEU A 84 -6.17 1.69 -17.67
C LEU A 84 -6.24 0.66 -16.53
N ALA A 85 -5.66 -0.51 -16.78
CA ALA A 85 -5.32 -1.46 -15.74
C ALA A 85 -3.83 -1.36 -15.42
N VAL A 86 -3.51 -1.23 -14.13
CA VAL A 86 -2.13 -1.24 -13.62
C VAL A 86 -1.89 -2.59 -12.96
N ILE A 87 -0.85 -3.28 -13.40
CA ILE A 87 -0.43 -4.58 -12.85
C ILE A 87 1.01 -4.42 -12.37
N ASP A 88 1.19 -4.36 -11.07
CA ASP A 88 2.48 -4.23 -10.39
C ASP A 88 2.90 -5.59 -9.83
N ILE A 89 3.93 -6.20 -10.43
CA ILE A 89 4.42 -7.52 -10.03
C ILE A 89 5.75 -7.33 -9.31
N GLY A 90 5.72 -7.49 -7.99
CA GLY A 90 6.91 -7.54 -7.16
C GLY A 90 7.47 -8.95 -6.99
N GLY A 91 8.41 -9.11 -6.07
CA GLY A 91 8.95 -10.43 -5.71
C GLY A 91 7.92 -11.32 -5.01
N THR A 92 7.11 -10.76 -4.11
CA THR A 92 6.17 -11.55 -3.29
C THR A 92 4.72 -11.46 -3.76
N THR A 93 4.32 -10.30 -4.27
CA THR A 93 2.91 -10.00 -4.58
C THR A 93 2.75 -9.47 -5.99
N THR A 94 1.53 -9.63 -6.50
CA THR A 94 1.03 -8.95 -7.69
C THR A 94 -0.14 -8.09 -7.25
N ASP A 95 -0.06 -6.80 -7.50
CA ASP A 95 -1.08 -5.82 -7.20
C ASP A 95 -1.75 -5.35 -8.50
N VAL A 96 -3.06 -5.42 -8.56
CA VAL A 96 -3.86 -5.01 -9.72
C VAL A 96 -4.81 -3.90 -9.32
N ALA A 97 -4.78 -2.80 -10.06
CA ALA A 97 -5.69 -1.67 -9.88
C ALA A 97 -6.31 -1.26 -11.22
N LEU A 98 -7.59 -0.91 -11.19
CA LEU A 98 -8.29 -0.32 -12.32
C LEU A 98 -8.37 1.19 -12.12
N VAL A 99 -8.10 1.92 -13.20
CA VAL A 99 -8.26 3.37 -13.28
C VAL A 99 -9.35 3.62 -14.32
N GLU A 100 -10.38 4.35 -13.94
CA GLU A 100 -11.50 4.73 -14.80
C GLU A 100 -11.73 6.24 -14.65
N GLY A 101 -11.80 6.96 -15.77
CA GLY A 101 -11.95 8.42 -15.76
C GLY A 101 -10.85 9.16 -14.98
N GLY A 102 -9.64 8.59 -14.95
CA GLY A 102 -8.44 9.15 -14.31
C GLY A 102 -8.38 8.96 -12.80
N GLN A 103 -9.27 8.15 -12.24
CA GLN A 103 -9.34 7.88 -10.80
C GLN A 103 -9.41 6.37 -10.55
N THR A 104 -8.82 5.93 -9.45
CA THR A 104 -9.06 4.58 -8.92
C THR A 104 -10.19 4.64 -7.93
N ALA A 105 -11.07 3.63 -7.96
CA ALA A 105 -12.11 3.49 -6.97
C ALA A 105 -11.48 3.50 -5.57
N VAL A 106 -12.08 4.24 -4.65
CA VAL A 106 -11.68 4.25 -3.24
C VAL A 106 -12.73 3.46 -2.49
N GLY A 107 -12.32 2.38 -1.83
CA GLY A 107 -13.27 1.47 -1.19
C GLY A 107 -14.03 2.14 -0.05
N ASP A 108 -15.37 2.22 -0.16
CA ASP A 108 -16.26 2.83 0.84
C ASP A 108 -16.19 2.13 2.22
N GLU A 109 -15.88 0.84 2.20
CA GLU A 109 -15.80 -0.01 3.39
C GLU A 109 -14.45 0.11 4.13
N GLY A 110 -13.48 0.84 3.56
CA GLY A 110 -12.11 0.97 4.06
C GLY A 110 -11.24 -0.26 3.87
N ALA A 111 -9.92 -0.05 4.00
CA ALA A 111 -8.90 -1.04 3.74
C ALA A 111 -8.99 -2.24 4.68
N VAL A 112 -8.76 -3.43 4.12
CA VAL A 112 -8.66 -4.69 4.87
C VAL A 112 -7.19 -5.04 5.03
N VAL A 113 -6.75 -5.24 6.27
CA VAL A 113 -5.39 -5.72 6.59
C VAL A 113 -5.55 -7.10 7.20
N GLY A 114 -5.08 -8.15 6.52
CA GLY A 114 -5.35 -9.53 6.93
C GLY A 114 -6.85 -9.78 7.04
N SER A 115 -7.34 -10.13 8.23
CA SER A 115 -8.77 -10.32 8.49
C SER A 115 -9.47 -9.09 9.11
N TRP A 116 -8.78 -7.95 9.23
CA TRP A 116 -9.28 -6.78 9.95
C TRP A 116 -9.69 -5.67 8.99
N ARG A 117 -10.98 -5.33 8.98
CA ARG A 117 -11.48 -4.13 8.29
C ARG A 117 -11.15 -2.87 9.09
N THR A 118 -10.62 -1.85 8.43
CA THR A 118 -10.13 -0.61 9.06
C THR A 118 -10.86 0.63 8.54
N SER A 119 -10.78 1.73 9.30
CA SER A 119 -11.28 3.05 8.94
C SER A 119 -10.37 3.79 7.96
N VAL A 120 -9.33 3.15 7.44
CA VAL A 120 -8.41 3.76 6.49
C VAL A 120 -9.01 3.77 5.10
N THR A 121 -9.03 4.94 4.49
CA THR A 121 -9.34 5.14 3.08
C THR A 121 -8.14 4.69 2.24
N ALA A 122 -8.36 3.79 1.29
CA ALA A 122 -7.34 3.32 0.37
C ALA A 122 -7.95 3.04 -1.01
N ALA A 123 -7.11 3.11 -2.04
CA ALA A 123 -7.45 2.68 -3.39
C ALA A 123 -7.87 1.20 -3.39
N GLU A 124 -8.87 0.88 -4.20
CA GLU A 124 -9.29 -0.49 -4.43
C GLU A 124 -8.24 -1.20 -5.27
N ILE A 125 -7.46 -2.04 -4.60
CA ILE A 125 -6.36 -2.81 -5.17
C ILE A 125 -6.64 -4.28 -4.87
N MET A 126 -6.59 -5.11 -5.91
CA MET A 126 -6.57 -6.55 -5.76
C MET A 126 -5.13 -7.01 -5.62
N THR A 127 -4.79 -7.56 -4.46
CA THR A 127 -3.48 -8.15 -4.20
C THR A 127 -3.57 -9.68 -4.28
N SER A 128 -2.68 -10.28 -5.05
CA SER A 128 -2.40 -11.71 -5.06
C SER A 128 -1.03 -11.98 -4.42
N GLY A 129 -0.92 -13.03 -3.61
CA GLY A 129 0.36 -13.49 -3.02
C GLY A 129 1.27 -14.22 -4.01
N LEU A 130 1.19 -13.85 -5.29
CA LEU A 130 1.99 -14.39 -6.36
C LEU A 130 2.90 -13.30 -6.89
N GLY A 131 4.20 -13.51 -6.88
CA GLY A 131 5.20 -12.59 -7.41
C GLY A 131 6.32 -13.34 -8.11
N GLY A 132 7.42 -12.64 -8.39
CA GLY A 132 8.60 -13.22 -9.05
C GLY A 132 9.30 -14.31 -8.24
N ASP A 133 9.20 -14.28 -6.91
CA ASP A 133 9.84 -15.20 -5.98
C ASP A 133 8.92 -16.35 -5.53
N SER A 134 7.71 -16.43 -6.08
CA SER A 134 6.76 -17.51 -5.75
C SER A 134 7.34 -18.87 -6.10
N VAL A 135 7.22 -19.81 -5.16
CA VAL A 135 7.85 -21.12 -5.30
C VAL A 135 7.08 -21.97 -6.28
N VAL A 136 7.79 -22.58 -7.22
CA VAL A 136 7.22 -23.55 -8.15
C VAL A 136 7.39 -24.95 -7.58
N ALA A 137 6.29 -25.66 -7.37
CA ALA A 137 6.26 -27.01 -6.81
C ALA A 137 5.49 -27.98 -7.71
N LEU A 138 6.01 -29.19 -7.85
CA LEU A 138 5.27 -30.31 -8.43
C LEU A 138 4.53 -31.05 -7.32
N LEU A 139 3.23 -31.24 -7.51
CA LEU A 139 2.34 -31.96 -6.60
C LEU A 139 1.90 -33.28 -7.24
N ASP A 140 1.38 -34.21 -6.43
CA ASP A 140 0.85 -35.51 -6.85
C ASP A 140 1.80 -36.31 -7.75
N GLY A 141 3.09 -36.37 -7.38
CA GLY A 141 4.09 -37.08 -8.17
C GLY A 141 4.37 -36.48 -9.55
N GLY A 142 4.03 -35.19 -9.76
CA GLY A 142 4.24 -34.48 -11.02
C GLY A 142 2.99 -34.28 -11.86
N ALA A 143 1.82 -34.75 -11.42
CA ALA A 143 0.56 -34.56 -12.14
C ALA A 143 0.00 -33.12 -12.04
N ARG A 144 0.46 -32.33 -11.05
CA ARG A 144 0.03 -30.94 -10.88
C ARG A 144 1.22 -30.01 -10.63
N LEU A 145 1.13 -28.79 -11.15
CA LEU A 145 2.04 -27.69 -10.88
C LEU A 145 1.35 -26.70 -9.93
N ALA A 146 2.04 -26.31 -8.88
CA ALA A 146 1.64 -25.23 -7.97
C ALA A 146 2.66 -24.11 -8.01
N ILE A 147 2.18 -22.87 -7.89
CA ILE A 147 2.99 -21.67 -7.81
C ILE A 147 2.51 -20.91 -6.57
N GLY A 148 3.41 -20.67 -5.62
CA GLY A 148 3.13 -20.05 -4.32
C GLY A 148 4.31 -20.19 -3.37
#